data_AF-A0A6C2TZC8-F1
#
_entry.id   AF-A0A6C2TZC8-F1
#
_cell.length_a   1.000
_cell.length_b   1.000
_cell.length_c   1.000
_cell.angle_alpha   90.00
_cell.angle_beta   90.00
_cell.angle_gamma   90.00
#
_symmetry.space_group_name_H-M   'P 1'
#
loop_
_entity.id
_entity.type
_entity.pdbx_description
1 polymer ?
#
loop_
_entity_poly.entity_id
_entity_poly.type
_entity_poly.pdbx_seq_one_letter_code
_entity_poly.pdbx_strand_id
1 'polypeptide(L)'
;MVRQLNSASEMARRLVFLFYIVVFTTYLFSCVIALALHGVSEICVACGSFILLSVVRIVGYRWLDFERLSDSFPGGCALDCIPRNVRTEVEALVDEFHAPGTDWTRRVAIRHRLVALEEEEPEIIKAFEDDLKAVLAA
;
A
#
# COMPACT_ATOMS: atom_id res chain seq x y z
N MET A 1 8.58 9.30 -13.46
CA MET A 1 7.25 9.39 -14.08
C MET A 1 6.20 9.48 -12.96
N VAL A 2 5.56 10.63 -12.72
CA VAL A 2 4.61 10.91 -11.59
C VAL A 2 3.24 10.20 -11.79
N ARG A 3 3.19 9.17 -12.66
CA ARG A 3 1.94 8.74 -13.32
C ARG A 3 1.17 7.66 -12.55
N GLN A 4 1.82 6.86 -11.70
CA GLN A 4 1.13 5.90 -10.84
C GLN A 4 0.65 6.54 -9.52
N LEU A 5 1.43 7.47 -8.97
CA LEU A 5 1.15 8.19 -7.71
C LEU A 5 -0.12 9.04 -7.68
N ASN A 6 -0.74 9.27 -8.84
CA ASN A 6 -1.91 10.12 -8.99
C ASN A 6 -3.09 9.40 -9.65
N SER A 7 -3.08 8.05 -9.65
CA SER A 7 -4.28 7.30 -10.03
C SER A 7 -5.36 7.60 -8.99
N ALA A 8 -6.57 7.95 -9.45
CA ALA A 8 -7.69 8.29 -8.56
C ALA A 8 -7.97 7.20 -7.51
N SER A 9 -7.68 5.94 -7.85
CA SER A 9 -7.74 4.80 -6.96
C SER A 9 -6.75 4.85 -5.80
N GLU A 10 -5.50 5.28 -6.03
CA GLU A 10 -4.50 5.34 -4.96
C GLU A 10 -4.76 6.49 -3.99
N MET A 11 -5.18 7.65 -4.52
CA MET A 11 -5.65 8.76 -3.68
C MET A 11 -6.87 8.37 -2.84
N ALA A 12 -7.83 7.63 -3.43
CA ALA A 12 -8.98 7.12 -2.70
C ALA A 12 -8.57 6.16 -1.58
N ARG A 13 -7.63 5.23 -1.82
CA ARG A 13 -7.11 4.31 -0.78
C ARG A 13 -6.47 5.07 0.38
N ARG A 14 -5.64 6.08 0.09
CA ARG A 14 -5.01 6.94 1.12
C ARG A 14 -6.05 7.73 1.92
N LEU A 15 -7.05 8.30 1.25
CA LEU A 15 -8.14 9.02 1.93
C LEU A 15 -8.96 8.10 2.83
N VAL A 16 -9.26 6.87 2.39
CA VAL A 16 -9.97 5.87 3.19
C VAL A 16 -9.14 5.45 4.40
N PHE A 17 -7.82 5.28 4.25
CA PHE A 17 -6.92 4.97 5.36
C PHE A 17 -6.81 6.14 6.37
N LEU A 18 -6.68 7.38 5.90
CA LEU A 18 -6.71 8.56 6.76
C LEU A 18 -8.04 8.69 7.50
N PHE A 19 -9.15 8.48 6.81
CA PHE A 19 -10.48 8.45 7.42
C PHE A 19 -10.55 7.38 8.51
N TYR A 20 -10.05 6.18 8.25
CA TYR A 20 -9.96 5.11 9.24
C TYR A 20 -9.15 5.54 10.48
N ILE A 21 -7.98 6.17 10.31
CA ILE A 21 -7.17 6.68 11.43
C ILE A 21 -7.94 7.72 12.24
N VAL A 22 -8.63 8.66 11.60
CA VAL A 22 -9.43 9.69 12.30
C VAL A 22 -10.57 9.04 13.08
N VAL A 23 -11.29 8.08 12.49
CA VAL A 23 -12.37 7.37 13.18
C VAL A 23 -11.82 6.54 14.34
N PHE A 24 -10.67 5.88 14.17
CA PHE A 24 -10.04 5.08 15.21
C PHE A 24 -9.54 5.93 16.38
N THR A 25 -8.90 7.07 16.11
CA THR A 25 -8.42 8.00 17.14
C THR A 25 -9.56 8.69 17.89
N THR A 26 -10.64 9.08 17.20
CA THR A 26 -11.85 9.63 17.83
C THR A 26 -12.59 8.58 18.67
N TYR A 27 -12.59 7.31 18.24
CA TYR A 27 -13.08 6.18 19.02
C TYR A 27 -12.28 6.00 20.32
N LEU A 28 -10.93 5.97 20.24
CA LEU A 28 -10.08 5.86 21.43
C LEU A 28 -10.31 7.01 22.40
N PHE A 29 -10.43 8.24 21.90
CA PHE A 29 -10.71 9.41 22.74
C PHE A 29 -12.07 9.32 23.44
N SER A 30 -13.10 8.87 22.71
CA SER A 30 -14.43 8.61 23.27
C SER A 30 -14.40 7.54 24.36
N CYS A 31 -13.60 6.48 24.19
CA CYS A 31 -13.43 5.44 25.22
C CYS A 31 -12.80 5.99 26.50
N VAL A 32 -11.78 6.85 26.37
CA VAL A 32 -11.12 7.49 27.52
C VAL A 32 -12.11 8.39 28.28
N ILE A 33 -12.95 9.15 27.57
CA ILE A 33 -13.99 9.98 28.17
C ILE A 33 -15.05 9.12 28.87
N ALA A 34 -15.54 8.07 28.22
CA ALA A 34 -16.55 7.17 28.78
C ALA A 34 -16.05 6.47 30.06
N LEU A 35 -14.78 6.07 30.09
CA LEU A 35 -14.12 5.54 31.29
C LEU A 35 -14.03 6.59 32.41
N ALA A 36 -13.70 7.84 32.07
CA ALA A 36 -13.63 8.93 33.04
C ALA A 36 -15.00 9.32 33.63
N LEU A 37 -16.08 9.15 32.85
CA LEU A 37 -17.46 9.46 33.26
C LEU A 37 -18.22 8.26 33.83
N HIS A 38 -17.60 7.09 33.95
CA HIS A 38 -18.21 5.84 34.43
C HIS A 38 -19.51 5.43 33.68
N GLY A 39 -19.60 5.74 32.39
CA GLY A 39 -20.76 5.43 31.55
C GLY A 39 -20.79 3.97 31.10
N VAL A 40 -21.42 3.07 31.87
CA VAL A 40 -21.48 1.62 31.56
C VAL A 40 -22.13 1.32 30.20
N SER A 41 -23.14 2.09 29.79
CA SER A 41 -23.77 1.98 28.47
C SER A 41 -22.85 2.41 27.32
N GLU A 42 -21.99 3.40 27.55
CA GLU A 42 -21.02 3.87 26.57
C GLU A 42 -19.90 2.86 26.36
N ILE A 43 -19.52 2.13 27.41
CA ILE A 43 -18.54 1.03 27.33
C ILE A 43 -19.05 -0.11 26.42
N CYS A 44 -20.33 -0.49 26.52
CA CYS A 44 -20.90 -1.53 25.66
C CYS A 44 -20.95 -1.11 24.18
N VAL A 45 -21.31 0.14 23.90
CA VAL A 45 -21.30 0.70 22.55
C VAL A 45 -19.87 0.81 22.01
N ALA A 46 -18.90 1.12 22.87
CA ALA A 46 -17.50 1.14 22.52
C ALA A 46 -17.00 -0.26 22.09
N CYS A 47 -17.32 -1.30 22.85
CA CYS A 47 -16.96 -2.68 22.48
C CYS A 47 -17.53 -3.10 21.11
N GLY A 48 -18.79 -2.75 20.80
CA GLY A 48 -19.38 -3.04 19.49
C GLY A 48 -18.70 -2.31 18.33
N SER A 49 -18.35 -1.04 18.53
CA SER A 49 -17.64 -0.23 17.54
C SER A 49 -16.18 -0.67 17.36
N PHE A 50 -15.52 -1.21 18.40
CA PHE A 50 -14.19 -1.82 18.28
C PHE A 50 -14.18 -3.03 17.34
N ILE A 51 -15.18 -3.91 17.44
CA ILE A 51 -15.30 -5.09 16.57
C ILE A 51 -15.47 -4.63 15.11
N LEU A 52 -16.33 -3.64 14.88
CA LEU A 52 -16.54 -3.08 13.54
C LEU A 52 -15.24 -2.48 12.98
N LEU A 53 -14.52 -1.68 13.76
CA LEU A 53 -13.24 -1.09 13.34
C LEU A 53 -12.17 -2.16 13.08
N SER A 54 -12.18 -3.25 13.84
CA SER A 54 -11.26 -4.38 13.65
C SER A 54 -11.56 -5.15 12.38
N VAL A 55 -12.84 -5.36 12.05
CA VAL A 55 -13.26 -5.97 10.78
C VAL A 55 -12.88 -5.07 9.60
N VAL A 56 -13.15 -3.77 9.69
CA VAL A 56 -12.74 -2.79 8.67
C VAL A 56 -11.22 -2.80 8.49
N ARG A 57 -10.46 -2.89 9.58
CA ARG A 57 -9.00 -3.03 9.54
C ARG A 57 -8.58 -4.28 8.76
N ILE A 58 -9.09 -5.45 9.12
CA ILE A 58 -8.74 -6.73 8.48
C ILE A 58 -9.08 -6.72 6.99
N VAL A 59 -10.26 -6.21 6.63
CA VAL A 59 -10.67 -6.08 5.22
C VAL A 59 -9.77 -5.06 4.51
N GLY A 60 -9.44 -3.94 5.16
CA GLY A 60 -8.51 -2.93 4.65
C GLY A 60 -7.10 -3.46 4.42
N TYR A 61 -6.58 -4.34 5.30
CA TYR A 61 -5.30 -5.02 5.08
C TYR A 61 -5.31 -5.88 3.83
N ARG A 62 -6.45 -6.53 3.51
CA ARG A 62 -6.53 -7.45 2.37
C ARG A 62 -6.91 -6.79 1.04
N TRP A 63 -7.67 -5.70 1.07
CA TRP A 63 -8.23 -5.06 -0.14
C TRP A 63 -7.66 -3.67 -0.42
N LEU A 64 -7.13 -2.99 0.59
CA LEU A 64 -6.66 -1.61 0.51
C LEU A 64 -5.17 -1.46 0.87
N ASP A 65 -4.47 -2.58 1.08
CA ASP A 65 -3.04 -2.61 1.43
C ASP A 65 -2.71 -1.72 2.65
N PHE A 66 -3.49 -1.83 3.71
CA PHE A 66 -3.28 -1.03 4.93
C PHE A 66 -1.89 -1.23 5.55
N GLU A 67 -1.22 -2.37 5.35
CA GLU A 67 0.16 -2.61 5.77
C GLU A 67 1.11 -1.61 5.12
N ARG A 68 1.04 -1.53 3.79
CA ARG A 68 1.83 -0.61 2.98
C ARG A 68 1.51 0.86 3.29
N LEU A 69 0.24 1.17 3.60
CA LEU A 69 -0.19 2.53 3.98
C LEU A 69 0.21 2.91 5.42
N SER A 70 0.27 1.95 6.34
CA SER A 70 0.75 2.21 7.71
C SER A 70 2.24 2.48 7.74
N ASP A 71 3.03 1.78 6.93
CA ASP A 71 4.49 1.94 6.88
C ASP A 71 4.91 3.27 6.26
N SER A 72 4.02 3.88 5.47
CA SER A 72 4.23 5.18 4.82
C SER A 72 3.78 6.39 5.67
N PHE A 73 3.03 6.18 6.75
CA PHE A 73 2.53 7.28 7.59
C PHE A 73 3.61 7.72 8.61
N PRO A 74 3.85 9.03 8.89
CA PRO A 74 3.05 10.21 8.53
C PRO A 74 3.56 11.01 7.31
N GLY A 75 4.70 10.65 6.71
CA GLY A 75 5.39 11.52 5.75
C GLY A 75 5.79 10.90 4.41
N GLY A 76 5.64 9.59 4.22
CA GLY A 76 6.25 8.87 3.12
C GLY A 76 5.26 8.41 2.07
N CYS A 77 5.69 8.38 0.82
CA CYS A 77 5.07 7.60 -0.22
C CYS A 77 5.29 6.11 0.10
N ALA A 78 4.35 5.24 -0.24
CA ALA A 78 4.47 3.79 -0.05
C ALA A 78 5.62 3.11 -0.83
N LEU A 79 6.43 3.89 -1.54
CA LEU A 79 7.66 3.43 -2.15
C LEU A 79 8.92 3.87 -1.37
N ASP A 80 8.81 4.69 -0.32
CA ASP A 80 9.97 5.30 0.37
C ASP A 80 10.76 4.29 1.21
N CYS A 81 10.21 3.10 1.43
CA CYS A 81 10.90 1.95 1.99
C CYS A 81 11.87 1.29 0.99
N ILE A 82 11.71 1.53 -0.32
CA ILE A 82 12.57 0.98 -1.37
C ILE A 82 13.75 1.93 -1.60
N PRO A 83 15.00 1.44 -1.57
CA PRO A 83 16.17 2.22 -1.94
C PRO A 83 15.95 2.90 -3.30
N ARG A 84 16.15 4.23 -3.38
CA ARG A 84 15.83 5.02 -4.58
C ARG A 84 16.51 4.50 -5.84
N ASN A 85 17.73 3.98 -5.73
CA ASN A 85 18.48 3.34 -6.80
C ASN A 85 17.71 2.16 -7.40
N VAL A 86 17.19 1.28 -6.55
CA VAL A 86 16.50 0.06 -6.96
C VAL A 86 15.14 0.36 -7.58
N ARG A 87 14.38 1.30 -6.98
CA ARG A 87 13.13 1.79 -7.56
C ARG A 87 13.33 2.35 -8.97
N THR A 88 14.36 3.17 -9.16
CA THR A 88 14.63 3.81 -10.45
C THR A 88 15.05 2.77 -11.51
N GLU A 89 15.75 1.71 -11.09
CA GLU A 89 16.15 0.60 -11.97
C GLU A 89 14.92 -0.20 -12.44
N VAL A 90 14.01 -0.56 -11.55
CA VAL A 90 12.79 -1.30 -11.90
C VAL A 90 11.87 -0.46 -12.80
N GLU A 91 11.65 0.82 -12.47
CA GLU A 91 10.86 1.73 -13.30
C GLU A 91 11.44 1.85 -14.72
N ALA A 92 12.76 2.02 -14.84
CA ALA A 92 13.41 2.11 -16.14
C ALA A 92 13.28 0.82 -16.97
N LEU A 93 13.39 -0.35 -16.33
CA LEU A 93 13.25 -1.64 -16.98
C LEU A 93 11.81 -1.89 -17.48
N VAL A 94 10.80 -1.54 -16.69
CA VAL A 94 9.38 -1.66 -17.07
C VAL A 94 9.05 -0.69 -18.22
N ASP A 95 9.51 0.56 -18.13
CA ASP A 95 9.32 1.55 -19.19
C ASP A 95 9.99 1.11 -20.50
N GLU A 96 11.20 0.54 -20.43
CA GLU A 96 11.92 0.00 -21.59
C GLU A 96 11.20 -1.22 -22.20
N PHE A 97 10.57 -2.06 -21.37
CA PHE A 97 9.79 -3.22 -21.85
C PHE A 97 8.55 -2.79 -22.65
N HIS A 98 7.87 -1.74 -22.19
CA HIS A 98 6.66 -1.21 -22.85
C HIS A 98 6.96 -0.23 -23.98
N ALA A 99 8.21 0.19 -24.17
CA ALA A 99 8.58 1.11 -25.24
C ALA A 99 8.27 0.52 -26.64
N PRO A 100 7.70 1.34 -27.56
CA PRO A 100 7.46 0.92 -28.92
C PRO A 100 8.80 0.80 -29.66
N GLY A 101 9.12 -0.41 -30.14
CA GLY A 101 10.38 -0.71 -30.83
C GLY A 101 11.38 -1.54 -30.02
N THR A 102 11.04 -1.94 -28.79
CA THR A 102 11.90 -2.85 -28.02
C THR A 102 11.87 -4.26 -28.62
N ASP A 103 13.02 -4.70 -29.14
CA ASP A 103 13.20 -6.04 -29.69
C ASP A 103 12.94 -7.14 -28.65
N TRP A 104 12.47 -8.29 -29.13
CA TRP A 104 12.17 -9.47 -28.31
C TRP A 104 13.34 -9.88 -27.42
N THR A 105 14.56 -9.92 -27.96
CA THR A 105 15.78 -10.29 -27.23
C THR A 105 16.04 -9.35 -26.05
N ARG A 106 15.73 -8.06 -26.21
CA ARG A 106 15.88 -7.05 -25.17
C ARG A 106 14.80 -7.20 -24.10
N ARG A 107 13.56 -7.50 -24.48
CA ARG A 107 12.46 -7.81 -23.55
C ARG A 107 12.75 -9.04 -22.68
N VAL A 108 13.36 -10.08 -23.25
CA VAL A 108 13.79 -11.28 -22.51
C VAL A 108 14.91 -10.94 -21.52
N ALA A 109 15.91 -10.14 -21.92
CA ALA A 109 16.96 -9.68 -21.03
C ALA A 109 16.41 -8.85 -19.85
N ILE A 110 15.41 -8.00 -20.10
CA ILE A 110 14.71 -7.23 -19.07
C ILE A 110 14.01 -8.17 -18.09
N ARG A 111 13.29 -9.21 -18.56
CA ARG A 111 12.67 -10.21 -17.67
C ARG A 111 13.70 -10.89 -16.77
N HIS A 112 14.81 -11.35 -17.34
CA HIS A 112 15.86 -11.98 -16.54
C HIS A 112 16.45 -11.04 -15.48
N ARG A 113 16.60 -9.75 -15.81
CA ARG A 113 17.08 -8.74 -14.84
C ARG A 113 16.05 -8.48 -13.74
N LEU A 114 14.77 -8.39 -14.09
CA LEU A 114 13.68 -8.23 -13.12
C LEU A 114 13.55 -9.44 -12.19
N VAL A 115 13.73 -10.66 -12.70
CA VAL A 115 13.76 -11.89 -11.88
C VAL A 115 15.00 -11.96 -10.98
N ALA A 116 16.16 -11.49 -11.45
CA ALA A 116 17.34 -11.40 -10.59
C ALA A 116 17.15 -10.38 -9.45
N LEU A 117 16.52 -9.24 -9.75
CA LEU A 117 16.15 -8.24 -8.74
C LEU A 117 15.08 -8.76 -7.77
N GLU A 118 14.20 -9.65 -8.24
CA GLU A 118 13.21 -10.37 -7.42
C GLU A 118 13.90 -11.28 -6.38
N GLU A 119 14.94 -12.01 -6.78
CA GLU A 119 15.70 -12.89 -5.88
C GLU A 119 16.56 -12.10 -4.86
N GLU A 120 17.08 -10.94 -5.27
CA GLU A 120 17.94 -10.10 -4.42
C GLU A 120 17.13 -9.28 -3.38
N GLU A 121 15.94 -8.79 -3.75
CA GLU A 121 15.12 -7.93 -2.90
C GLU A 121 13.61 -8.28 -3.00
N PRO A 122 13.14 -9.26 -2.21
CA PRO A 122 11.75 -9.73 -2.29
C PRO A 122 10.71 -8.68 -1.87
N GLU A 123 11.14 -7.62 -1.18
CA GLU A 123 10.28 -6.51 -0.77
C GLU A 123 9.79 -5.66 -1.95
N ILE A 124 10.52 -5.67 -3.08
CA ILE A 124 10.15 -4.95 -4.32
C ILE A 124 8.88 -5.54 -4.93
N ILE A 125 8.68 -6.85 -4.80
CA ILE A 125 7.55 -7.59 -5.40
C ILE A 125 6.23 -7.00 -4.92
N LYS A 126 6.07 -6.73 -3.63
CA LYS A 126 4.82 -6.17 -3.09
C LYS A 126 4.48 -4.79 -3.67
N ALA A 127 5.50 -4.01 -4.07
CA ALA A 127 5.28 -2.66 -4.57
C ALA A 127 4.97 -2.62 -6.08
N PHE A 128 5.53 -3.55 -6.86
CA PHE A 128 5.43 -3.62 -8.32
C PHE A 128 4.75 -4.91 -8.83
N GLU A 129 4.04 -5.64 -7.96
CA GLU A 129 3.48 -6.97 -8.25
C GLU A 129 2.66 -7.00 -9.54
N ASP A 130 1.82 -5.98 -9.73
CA ASP A 130 0.93 -5.87 -10.90
C ASP A 130 1.72 -5.60 -12.19
N ASP A 131 2.76 -4.76 -12.14
CA ASP A 131 3.60 -4.43 -13.29
C ASP A 131 4.51 -5.61 -13.67
N LEU A 132 5.09 -6.28 -12.66
CA LEU A 132 5.88 -7.51 -12.86
C LEU A 132 5.03 -8.64 -13.44
N LYS A 133 3.80 -8.84 -12.95
CA LYS A 133 2.86 -9.80 -13.53
C LYS A 133 2.54 -9.47 -14.98
N ALA A 134 2.33 -8.20 -15.31
CA ALA A 134 2.07 -7.77 -16.69
C ALA A 134 3.26 -8.04 -17.63
N VAL A 135 4.48 -7.83 -17.15
CA VAL A 135 5.72 -8.09 -17.91
C VAL A 135 5.99 -9.59 -18.07
N LEU A 136 5.72 -10.39 -17.03
CA LEU A 136 5.93 -11.84 -17.02
C LEU A 136 4.86 -12.62 -17.79
N ALA A 137 3.62 -12.12 -17.86
CA ALA A 137 2.51 -12.76 -18.56
C ALA A 137 2.47 -12.47 -20.08
N ALA A 138 3.18 -11.44 -20.55
CA ALA A 138 3.34 -11.10 -21.97
C ALA A 138 4.35 -12.02 -22.67
#